data_AF-A0A7S1RPI9-F1
#
_entry.id   AF-A0A7S1RPI9-F1
#
_cell.length_a   1.000
_cell.length_b   1.000
_cell.length_c   1.000
_cell.angle_alpha   90.00
_cell.angle_beta   90.00
_cell.angle_gamma   90.00
#
_symmetry.space_group_name_H-M   'P 1'
#
loop_
_entity.id
_entity.type
_entity.pdbx_description
1 polymer ?
#
loop_
_entity_poly.entity_id
_entity_poly.type
_entity_poly.pdbx_seq_one_letter_code
_entity_poly.pdbx_strand_id
1 'polypeptide(L)'
;SEEAARRADEHLRQTGRTLGPLHGVPCTLKDHVEAVGSPVTLNMQTLRRNVEERKMKSGKIGPKQDEPVVIALRSLGAIPFAKTTMTQMGETWGGGGPAFGDTLNPWDTLRTTGGSSSGEGALIGSNASPF
;
A
#
# COMPACT_ATOMS: atom_id res chain seq x y z
N SER A 1 5.10 7.39 -6.78
CA SER A 1 6.01 6.22 -6.89
C SER A 1 7.09 6.46 -7.91
N GLU A 2 6.78 6.79 -9.17
CA GLU A 2 7.79 7.09 -10.21
C GLU A 2 8.78 8.19 -9.79
N GLU A 3 8.29 9.28 -9.19
CA GLU A 3 9.15 10.34 -8.71
C GLU A 3 10.07 9.89 -7.57
N ALA A 4 9.62 8.97 -6.71
CA ALA A 4 10.47 8.39 -5.68
C ALA A 4 11.55 7.47 -6.29
N ALA A 5 11.22 6.71 -7.33
CA ALA A 5 12.19 5.91 -8.09
C ALA A 5 13.24 6.79 -8.76
N ARG A 6 12.82 7.85 -9.48
CA ARG A 6 13.75 8.82 -10.09
C ARG A 6 14.65 9.50 -9.05
N ARG A 7 14.12 9.83 -7.86
CA ARG A 7 14.93 10.38 -6.77
C ARG A 7 15.96 9.37 -6.22
N ALA A 8 15.60 8.09 -6.16
CA ALA A 8 16.54 7.04 -5.79
C ALA A 8 17.65 6.90 -6.84
N ASP A 9 17.30 6.82 -8.12
CA ASP A 9 18.26 6.75 -9.24
C ASP A 9 19.21 7.95 -9.24
N GLU A 10 18.67 9.16 -9.10
CA GLU A 10 19.45 10.39 -9.07
C GLU A 10 20.38 10.45 -7.85
N HIS A 11 19.91 10.02 -6.68
CA HIS A 11 20.75 9.94 -5.49
C HIS A 11 21.93 8.98 -5.68
N LEU A 12 21.69 7.80 -6.22
CA LEU A 12 22.73 6.82 -6.50
C LEU A 12 23.73 7.38 -7.52
N ARG A 13 23.24 8.00 -8.60
CA ARG A 13 24.06 8.62 -9.64
C ARG A 13 24.94 9.74 -9.12
N GLN A 14 24.41 10.61 -8.24
CA GLN A 14 25.13 11.76 -7.69
C GLN A 14 26.13 11.37 -6.59
N THR A 15 25.77 10.42 -5.73
CA THR A 15 26.53 10.14 -4.51
C THR A 15 27.36 8.85 -4.56
N GLY A 16 27.07 7.96 -5.52
CA GLY A 16 27.63 6.61 -5.58
C GLY A 16 27.20 5.71 -4.42
N ARG A 17 26.20 6.12 -3.62
CA ARG A 17 25.73 5.40 -2.43
C ARG A 17 24.22 5.18 -2.50
N THR A 18 23.77 4.09 -1.91
CA THR A 18 22.35 3.78 -1.74
C THR A 18 21.76 4.57 -0.57
N LEU A 19 20.47 4.94 -0.66
CA LEU A 19 19.72 5.56 0.44
C LEU A 19 19.69 4.68 1.71
N GLY A 20 19.76 3.36 1.54
CA GLY A 20 19.72 2.37 2.59
C GLY A 20 19.61 0.96 2.00
N PRO A 21 19.41 -0.07 2.83
CA PRO A 21 19.35 -1.46 2.40
C PRO A 21 18.15 -1.80 1.51
N LEU A 22 17.11 -0.94 1.46
CA LEU A 22 15.93 -1.11 0.62
C LEU A 22 15.88 -0.10 -0.53
N HIS A 23 17.02 0.47 -0.91
CA HIS A 23 17.10 1.50 -1.95
C HIS A 23 16.40 1.09 -3.25
N GLY A 24 15.35 1.83 -3.61
CA GLY A 24 14.61 1.63 -4.85
C GLY A 24 13.64 0.43 -4.81
N VAL A 25 13.60 -0.33 -3.71
CA VAL A 25 12.76 -1.53 -3.63
C VAL A 25 11.30 -1.11 -3.53
N PRO A 26 10.43 -1.48 -4.48
CA PRO A 26 9.00 -1.19 -4.40
C PRO A 26 8.37 -2.04 -3.30
N CYS A 27 7.40 -1.48 -2.59
CA CYS A 27 6.60 -2.25 -1.65
C CYS A 27 5.16 -1.76 -1.59
N THR A 28 4.30 -2.60 -1.04
CA THR A 28 2.89 -2.29 -0.81
C THR A 28 2.60 -2.05 0.66
N LEU A 29 1.48 -1.36 0.91
CA LEU A 29 1.04 -1.05 2.27
C LEU A 29 -0.43 -1.44 2.43
N LYS A 30 -0.71 -2.25 3.45
CA LYS A 30 -2.09 -2.63 3.78
C LYS A 30 -2.94 -1.39 4.02
N ASP A 31 -4.19 -1.39 3.57
CA ASP A 31 -5.06 -0.21 3.57
C ASP A 31 -5.02 0.61 4.87
N HIS A 32 -5.09 -0.05 6.03
CA HIS A 32 -5.05 0.63 7.34
C HIS A 32 -3.79 1.46 7.63
N VAL A 33 -2.65 1.16 7.01
CA VAL A 33 -1.37 1.83 7.30
C VAL A 33 -1.41 3.27 6.78
N GLU A 34 -1.32 4.24 7.69
CA GLU A 34 -1.32 5.66 7.34
C GLU A 34 -0.04 6.05 6.56
N ALA A 35 -0.22 6.50 5.32
CA ALA A 35 0.85 7.04 4.50
C ALA A 35 0.39 8.31 3.77
N VAL A 36 1.16 9.39 3.90
CA VAL A 36 0.85 10.68 3.27
C VAL A 36 0.65 10.49 1.77
N GLY A 37 -0.43 11.07 1.25
CA GLY A 37 -0.80 11.01 -0.16
C GLY A 37 -1.51 9.71 -0.57
N SER A 38 -1.73 8.77 0.35
CA SER A 38 -2.41 7.50 0.08
C SER A 38 -3.72 7.38 0.89
N PRO A 39 -4.79 6.81 0.32
CA PRO A 39 -6.05 6.67 1.01
C PRO A 39 -5.94 5.63 2.14
N VAL A 40 -6.81 5.77 3.14
CA VAL A 40 -7.07 4.75 4.16
C VAL A 40 -8.57 4.56 4.20
N THR A 41 -9.05 3.36 3.86
CA THR A 41 -10.50 3.09 3.77
C THR A 41 -10.98 1.98 4.69
N LEU A 42 -10.06 1.20 5.27
CA LEU A 42 -10.35 -0.01 6.06
C LEU A 42 -11.30 -0.98 5.34
N ASN A 43 -11.26 -0.98 4.00
CA ASN A 43 -12.22 -1.63 3.11
C ASN A 43 -13.71 -1.35 3.48
N MET A 44 -14.00 -0.17 4.03
CA MET A 44 -15.37 0.29 4.30
C MET A 44 -15.86 1.20 3.17
N GLN A 45 -17.03 0.87 2.61
CA GLN A 45 -17.63 1.65 1.53
C GLN A 45 -17.88 3.12 1.92
N THR A 46 -18.22 3.37 3.19
CA THR A 46 -18.43 4.72 3.73
C THR A 46 -17.13 5.53 3.77
N LEU A 47 -16.02 4.93 4.23
CA LEU A 47 -14.72 5.60 4.27
C LEU A 47 -14.16 5.82 2.86
N ARG A 48 -14.32 4.84 1.95
CA ARG A 48 -13.98 5.00 0.54
C ARG A 48 -14.67 6.23 -0.07
N ARG A 49 -15.99 6.34 0.12
CA ARG A 49 -16.76 7.50 -0.35
C ARG A 49 -16.26 8.81 0.27
N ASN A 50 -16.01 8.84 1.57
CA ASN A 50 -15.49 10.03 2.24
C ASN A 50 -14.12 10.47 1.68
N VAL A 51 -13.24 9.51 1.37
CA VAL A 51 -11.95 9.77 0.73
C VAL A 51 -12.13 10.35 -0.68
N GLU A 52 -13.01 9.77 -1.49
CA GLU A 52 -13.34 10.26 -2.84
C GLU A 52 -13.90 11.69 -2.80
N GLU A 53 -14.81 11.98 -1.87
CA GLU A 53 -15.38 13.33 -1.68
C GLU A 53 -14.31 14.34 -1.23
N ARG A 54 -13.42 13.98 -0.30
CA ARG A 54 -12.31 14.84 0.14
C ARG A 54 -11.32 15.12 -0.98
N LYS A 55 -11.01 14.11 -1.81
CA LYS A 55 -10.17 14.23 -2.99
C LYS A 55 -10.77 15.25 -3.96
N MET A 56 -12.07 15.16 -4.26
CA MET A 56 -12.75 16.11 -5.14
C MET A 56 -12.75 17.54 -4.59
N LYS A 57 -12.94 17.72 -3.29
CA LYS A 57 -13.03 19.05 -2.67
C LYS A 57 -11.69 19.76 -2.49
N SER A 58 -10.61 19.01 -2.21
CA SER A 58 -9.34 19.58 -1.77
C SER A 58 -8.10 19.14 -2.57
N GLY A 59 -8.25 18.15 -3.45
CA GLY A 59 -7.13 17.48 -4.13
C GLY A 59 -6.26 16.60 -3.21
N LYS A 60 -6.49 16.63 -1.89
CA LYS A 60 -5.69 15.89 -0.91
C LYS A 60 -6.31 14.54 -0.60
N ILE A 61 -5.45 13.54 -0.40
CA ILE A 61 -5.82 12.17 -0.03
C ILE A 61 -4.93 11.74 1.14
N GLY A 62 -5.54 11.04 2.09
CA GLY A 62 -4.80 10.36 3.16
C GLY A 62 -4.53 11.20 4.40
N PRO A 63 -3.72 10.66 5.32
CA PRO A 63 -3.33 11.28 6.58
C PRO A 63 -2.37 12.47 6.36
N LYS A 64 -2.20 13.27 7.42
CA LYS A 64 -1.25 14.40 7.43
C LYS A 64 0.20 13.98 7.64
N GLN A 65 0.42 12.80 8.20
CA GLN A 65 1.72 12.25 8.53
C GLN A 65 1.76 10.76 8.21
N ASP A 66 2.96 10.24 8.00
CA ASP A 66 3.19 8.81 7.85
C ASP A 66 3.15 8.12 9.21
N GLU A 67 2.70 6.87 9.24
CA GLU A 67 2.93 5.98 10.36
C GLU A 67 4.43 5.66 10.53
N PRO A 68 4.90 5.31 11.75
CA PRO A 68 6.31 5.02 12.01
C PRO A 68 6.93 3.96 11.08
N VAL A 69 6.15 2.94 10.70
CA VAL A 69 6.62 1.89 9.78
C VAL A 69 6.90 2.44 8.38
N VAL A 70 6.07 3.36 7.89
CA VAL A 70 6.24 3.99 6.57
C VAL A 70 7.44 4.93 6.59
N ILE A 71 7.63 5.67 7.69
CA ILE A 71 8.83 6.50 7.90
C ILE A 71 10.09 5.64 7.85
N ALA A 72 10.10 4.50 8.55
CA ALA A 72 11.23 3.57 8.57
C ALA A 72 11.51 2.96 7.19
N LEU A 73 10.47 2.49 6.49
CA LEU A 73 10.62 1.94 5.13
C LEU A 73 11.22 2.98 4.17
N ARG A 74 10.69 4.20 4.17
CA ARG A 74 11.18 5.30 3.32
C ARG A 74 12.60 5.71 3.70
N SER A 75 12.97 5.72 4.97
CA SER A 75 14.34 6.06 5.41
C SER A 75 15.37 5.00 5.00
N LEU A 76 14.96 3.74 4.88
CA LEU A 76 15.78 2.65 4.32
C LEU A 76 15.83 2.66 2.78
N GLY A 77 15.08 3.56 2.14
CA GLY A 77 15.06 3.75 0.68
C GLY A 77 13.97 2.98 -0.05
N ALA A 78 13.06 2.29 0.65
CA ALA A 78 11.93 1.59 0.04
C ALA A 78 10.92 2.56 -0.56
N ILE A 79 10.17 2.10 -1.56
CA ILE A 79 9.21 2.89 -2.31
C ILE A 79 7.81 2.27 -2.16
N PRO A 80 7.04 2.72 -1.15
CA PRO A 80 5.61 2.42 -1.09
C PRO A 80 4.90 2.95 -2.34
N PHE A 81 4.31 2.07 -3.15
CA PHE A 81 3.69 2.46 -4.42
C PHE A 81 2.18 2.22 -4.49
N ALA A 82 1.64 1.30 -3.69
CA ALA A 82 0.22 0.97 -3.70
C ALA A 82 -0.31 0.65 -2.31
N LYS A 83 -1.62 0.85 -2.16
CA LYS A 83 -2.42 0.41 -1.03
C LYS A 83 -3.09 -0.91 -1.38
N THR A 84 -3.03 -1.89 -0.50
CA THR A 84 -3.62 -3.21 -0.75
C THR A 84 -4.95 -3.36 -0.04
N THR A 85 -5.84 -4.15 -0.63
CA THR A 85 -7.11 -4.52 0.01
C THR A 85 -6.87 -5.30 1.29
N MET A 86 -7.81 -5.20 2.21
CA MET A 86 -7.83 -5.97 3.45
C MET A 86 -9.27 -6.39 3.75
N THR A 87 -9.49 -7.29 4.69
CA THR A 87 -10.86 -7.51 5.16
C THR A 87 -11.40 -6.25 5.84
N GLN A 88 -12.70 -6.02 5.72
CA GLN A 88 -13.35 -4.86 6.34
C GLN A 88 -12.96 -4.75 7.82
N MET A 89 -12.42 -3.60 8.22
CA MET A 89 -11.93 -3.32 9.58
C MET A 89 -10.88 -4.30 10.14
N GLY A 90 -10.38 -5.22 9.34
CA GLY A 90 -9.45 -6.25 9.77
C GLY A 90 -10.09 -7.45 10.47
N GLU A 91 -11.42 -7.61 10.41
CA GLU A 91 -12.17 -8.50 11.31
C GLU A 91 -12.40 -9.92 10.78
N THR A 92 -12.05 -10.24 9.53
CA THR A 92 -12.37 -11.53 8.92
C THR A 92 -11.17 -12.20 8.26
N TRP A 93 -11.34 -13.46 7.87
CA TRP A 93 -10.30 -14.32 7.28
C TRP A 93 -10.55 -14.66 5.79
N GLY A 94 -11.67 -14.23 5.20
CA GLY A 94 -12.09 -14.63 3.85
C GLY A 94 -11.42 -13.87 2.70
N GLY A 95 -10.82 -12.72 3.00
CA GLY A 95 -10.14 -11.84 2.04
C GLY A 95 -11.09 -10.95 1.24
N GLY A 96 -10.68 -9.70 1.00
CA GLY A 96 -11.53 -8.70 0.34
C GLY A 96 -12.63 -8.11 1.23
N GLY A 97 -13.57 -7.37 0.65
CA GLY A 97 -14.61 -6.66 1.39
C GLY A 97 -15.41 -5.65 0.56
N PRO A 98 -16.39 -4.97 1.15
CA PRO A 98 -17.44 -4.29 0.41
C PRO A 98 -16.95 -3.06 -0.38
N ALA A 99 -15.82 -2.45 -0.03
CA ALA A 99 -15.35 -1.28 -0.74
C ALA A 99 -14.70 -1.62 -2.09
N PHE A 100 -14.08 -2.80 -2.23
CA PHE A 100 -13.31 -3.15 -3.43
C PHE A 100 -13.63 -4.54 -4.01
N GLY A 101 -14.51 -5.30 -3.36
CA GLY A 101 -14.81 -6.69 -3.72
C GLY A 101 -13.80 -7.68 -3.15
N ASP A 102 -13.88 -8.91 -3.65
CA ASP A 102 -13.07 -10.03 -3.18
C ASP A 102 -11.63 -9.94 -3.69
N THR A 103 -10.68 -10.28 -2.83
CA THR A 103 -9.27 -10.43 -3.24
C THR A 103 -9.01 -11.89 -3.57
N LEU A 104 -8.71 -12.15 -4.84
CA LEU A 104 -8.53 -13.51 -5.36
C LEU A 104 -7.14 -14.06 -5.03
N ASN A 105 -7.09 -15.36 -4.72
CA ASN A 105 -5.82 -16.03 -4.43
C ASN A 105 -5.03 -16.24 -5.73
N PRO A 106 -3.76 -15.81 -5.78
CA PRO A 106 -2.97 -15.84 -7.01
C PRO A 106 -2.63 -17.27 -7.48
N TRP A 107 -2.72 -18.27 -6.59
CA TRP A 107 -2.45 -19.67 -6.93
C TRP A 107 -3.72 -20.44 -7.32
N ASP A 108 -4.89 -20.00 -6.87
CA ASP A 108 -6.19 -20.60 -7.20
C ASP A 108 -7.31 -19.60 -6.90
N THR A 109 -7.90 -19.00 -7.94
CA THR A 109 -8.91 -17.93 -7.78
C THR A 109 -10.22 -18.41 -7.16
N LEU A 110 -10.42 -19.71 -7.01
CA LEU A 110 -11.57 -20.28 -6.29
C LEU A 110 -11.33 -20.41 -4.78
N ARG A 111 -10.12 -20.09 -4.31
CA ARG A 111 -9.74 -20.11 -2.90
C ARG A 111 -9.59 -18.71 -2.33
N THR A 112 -9.79 -18.63 -1.02
CA THR A 112 -9.49 -17.42 -0.25
C THR A 112 -8.00 -17.10 -0.30
N THR A 113 -7.69 -15.79 -0.33
CA THR A 113 -6.34 -15.25 -0.04
C THR A 113 -5.97 -15.33 1.44
N GLY A 114 -6.92 -15.65 2.30
CA GLY A 114 -6.83 -15.42 3.74
C GLY A 114 -7.11 -13.97 4.10
N GLY A 115 -7.08 -13.67 5.40
CA GLY A 115 -7.30 -12.34 5.93
C GLY A 115 -6.57 -12.14 7.26
N SER A 116 -6.52 -10.93 7.79
CA SER A 116 -7.12 -9.73 7.20
C SER A 116 -6.26 -9.05 6.13
N SER A 117 -5.00 -9.44 5.97
CA SER A 117 -4.03 -8.84 5.03
C SER A 117 -4.11 -9.44 3.62
N SER A 118 -5.34 -9.58 3.09
CA SER A 118 -5.61 -10.33 1.87
C SER A 118 -4.89 -9.81 0.63
N GLY A 119 -4.87 -8.48 0.46
CA GLY A 119 -4.22 -7.85 -0.69
C GLY A 119 -2.69 -7.96 -0.65
N GLU A 120 -2.08 -7.87 0.54
CA GLU A 120 -0.63 -8.13 0.69
C GLU A 120 -0.30 -9.56 0.29
N GLY A 121 -1.02 -10.54 0.84
CA GLY A 121 -0.81 -11.96 0.51
C GLY A 121 -0.97 -12.23 -0.99
N ALA A 122 -1.97 -11.60 -1.63
CA ALA A 122 -2.18 -11.74 -3.07
C ALA A 122 -1.06 -11.13 -3.92
N LEU A 123 -0.60 -9.91 -3.61
CA LEU A 123 0.44 -9.25 -4.39
C LEU A 123 1.81 -9.88 -4.19
N ILE A 124 2.14 -10.30 -2.97
CA ILE A 124 3.38 -11.03 -2.71
C ILE A 124 3.33 -12.41 -3.38
N GLY A 125 2.22 -13.15 -3.23
CA GLY A 125 2.05 -14.47 -3.84
C GLY A 125 2.03 -14.46 -5.38
N SER A 126 1.79 -13.31 -6.00
CA SER A 126 1.87 -13.10 -7.45
C SER A 126 3.17 -12.41 -7.92
N ASN A 127 4.13 -12.17 -7.02
CA ASN A 127 5.39 -11.45 -7.28
C ASN A 127 5.20 -10.00 -7.76
N ALA A 128 4.06 -9.37 -7.45
CA ALA A 128 3.80 -7.96 -7.73
C ALA A 128 4.32 -7.02 -6.63
N SER A 129 4.62 -7.56 -5.45
CA SER A 129 5.38 -6.91 -4.38
C SER A 129 6.40 -7.89 -3.80
N PRO A 130 7.63 -7.46 -3.48
CA PRO A 130 8.63 -8.33 -2.85
C PRO A 130 8.34 -8.60 -1.36
N PHE A 131 7.61 -7.71 -0.69
CA PHE A 131 7.19 -7.82 0.72
C PHE A 131 5.99 -6.92 1.04
#